data_AF-A0A9D3SP99-F1
#
_entry.id   AF-A0A9D3SP99-F1
#
_cell.length_a   1.000
_cell.length_b   1.000
_cell.length_c   1.000
_cell.angle_alpha   90.00
_cell.angle_beta   90.00
_cell.angle_gamma   90.00
#
_symmetry.space_group_name_H-M   'P 1'
#
loop_
_entity.id
_entity.type
_entity.pdbx_description
1 polymer ?
#
loop_
_entity_poly.entity_id
_entity_poly.type
_entity_poly.pdbx_seq_one_letter_code
_entity_poly.pdbx_strand_id
1 'polypeptide(L)'
;MRSLPYFCRGPVIRGFGRGSKELGIPTANFPESVVDSLPADISTGIYYGWGRVNNGDIHKMVMSIGWNPYYKNIKKSMETHLIHKFKEDFYGQMLSVVMVGYIRPERGFSSLEELITAIHNDIEEAKRRLDLPEHIKLKEDNFFRTSIAATAANQILNGH
;
A
#
# COMPACT_ATOMS: atom_id res chain seq x y z
N MET A 1 -13.12 -7.44 -9.19
CA MET A 1 -12.22 -6.28 -9.37
C MET A 1 -11.47 -6.49 -10.67
N ARG A 2 -11.74 -5.67 -11.68
CA ARG A 2 -11.07 -5.79 -13.00
C ARG A 2 -9.78 -4.97 -13.05
N SER A 3 -9.62 -4.00 -12.15
CA SER A 3 -8.49 -3.09 -12.10
C SER A 3 -7.27 -3.61 -11.32
N LEU A 4 -7.19 -4.93 -11.03
CA LEU A 4 -6.00 -5.55 -10.43
C LEU A 4 -5.22 -6.34 -11.50
N PRO A 5 -3.88 -6.33 -11.48
CA PRO A 5 -3.03 -5.61 -10.55
C PRO A 5 -3.05 -4.08 -10.77
N TYR A 6 -3.06 -3.31 -9.68
CA TYR A 6 -3.05 -1.85 -9.70
C TYR A 6 -1.67 -1.33 -9.28
N PHE A 7 -1.14 -0.37 -10.03
CA PHE A 7 0.20 0.17 -9.86
C PHE A 7 0.11 1.64 -9.47
N CYS A 8 0.75 2.05 -8.38
CA CYS A 8 0.86 3.46 -8.04
C CYS A 8 2.15 3.79 -7.27
N ARG A 9 2.54 5.07 -7.33
CA ARG A 9 3.67 5.61 -6.57
C ARG A 9 3.25 6.91 -5.89
N GLY A 10 3.85 7.20 -4.75
CA GLY A 10 3.69 8.47 -4.07
C GLY A 10 4.63 8.63 -2.88
N PRO A 11 4.90 9.88 -2.47
CA PRO A 11 5.70 10.13 -1.27
C PRO A 11 4.93 9.65 -0.03
N VAL A 12 5.64 9.03 0.91
CA VAL A 12 5.03 8.59 2.18
C VAL A 12 4.76 9.79 3.06
N ILE A 13 3.48 9.97 3.42
CA ILE A 13 3.05 11.04 4.33
C ILE A 13 2.79 10.51 5.73
N ARG A 14 2.78 11.43 6.70
CA ARG A 14 2.34 11.12 8.07
C ARG A 14 0.82 10.92 8.06
N GLY A 15 0.36 9.83 8.66
CA GLY A 15 -1.04 9.63 9.00
C GLY A 15 -1.42 10.33 10.30
N PHE A 16 -2.62 10.03 10.80
CA PHE A 16 -3.19 10.67 12.00
C PHE A 16 -2.79 10.01 13.33
N GLY A 17 -1.66 9.27 13.35
CA GLY A 17 -1.07 8.78 14.61
C GLY A 17 -1.85 7.68 15.35
N ARG A 18 -2.52 6.76 14.64
CA ARG A 18 -3.36 5.70 15.25
C ARG A 18 -2.59 4.56 15.96
N GLY A 19 -1.37 4.79 16.47
CA GLY A 19 -0.65 3.80 17.27
C GLY A 19 -0.20 2.52 16.54
N SER A 20 -0.36 2.41 15.22
CA SER A 20 0.00 1.20 14.46
C SER A 20 1.48 0.81 14.63
N LYS A 21 2.35 1.80 14.83
CA LYS A 21 3.76 1.61 15.19
C LYS A 21 3.95 0.95 16.57
N GLU A 22 3.14 1.30 17.55
CA GLU A 22 3.16 0.71 18.90
C GLU A 22 2.64 -0.74 18.88
N LEU A 23 1.76 -1.06 17.93
CA LEU A 23 1.28 -2.42 17.67
C LEU A 23 2.29 -3.27 16.86
N GLY A 24 3.45 -2.73 16.50
CA GLY A 24 4.46 -3.42 15.70
C GLY A 24 4.12 -3.53 14.20
N ILE A 25 3.06 -2.86 13.74
CA ILE A 25 2.56 -2.92 12.36
C ILE A 25 2.50 -1.50 11.78
N PRO A 26 3.66 -0.83 11.56
CA PRO A 26 3.68 0.54 11.07
C PRO A 26 3.06 0.64 9.66
N THR A 27 2.22 1.66 9.44
CA THR A 27 1.56 1.92 8.16
C THR A 27 2.03 3.22 7.51
N ALA A 28 2.42 3.13 6.23
CA ALA A 28 2.76 4.26 5.37
C ALA A 28 1.50 4.76 4.66
N ASN A 29 1.27 6.08 4.69
CA ASN A 29 0.10 6.70 4.07
C ASN A 29 0.48 7.35 2.73
N PHE A 30 -0.46 7.35 1.78
CA PHE A 30 -0.32 8.08 0.52
C PHE A 30 -1.04 9.44 0.54
N PRO A 31 -0.57 10.43 -0.25
CA PRO A 31 -1.30 11.69 -0.45
C PRO A 31 -2.65 11.46 -1.12
N GLU A 32 -3.60 12.35 -0.85
CA GLU A 32 -4.93 12.30 -1.44
C GLU A 32 -4.91 12.24 -2.97
N SER A 33 -3.97 12.92 -3.64
CA SER A 33 -3.84 12.88 -5.10
C SER A 33 -3.60 11.47 -5.65
N VAL A 34 -2.90 10.60 -4.90
CA VAL A 34 -2.69 9.20 -5.28
C VAL A 34 -3.95 8.38 -5.02
N VAL A 35 -4.63 8.65 -3.90
CA VAL A 35 -5.83 7.91 -3.49
C VAL A 35 -7.04 8.26 -4.37
N ASP A 36 -7.21 9.53 -4.74
CA ASP A 36 -8.26 10.03 -5.62
C ASP A 36 -8.11 9.49 -7.06
N SER A 37 -6.93 8.97 -7.41
CA SER A 37 -6.66 8.29 -8.69
C SER A 37 -7.08 6.81 -8.69
N LEU A 38 -7.53 6.26 -7.56
CA LEU A 38 -7.99 4.87 -7.49
C LEU A 38 -9.19 4.63 -8.43
N PRO A 39 -9.16 3.56 -9.25
CA PRO A 39 -10.32 3.12 -10.00
C PRO A 39 -11.56 2.91 -9.11
N ALA A 40 -12.72 3.28 -9.62
CA ALA A 40 -13.99 3.20 -8.88
C ALA A 40 -14.35 1.76 -8.44
N ASP A 41 -13.89 0.73 -9.18
CA ASP A 41 -14.14 -0.67 -8.85
C ASP A 41 -13.20 -1.24 -7.76
N ILE A 42 -12.22 -0.47 -7.29
CA ILE A 42 -11.41 -0.80 -6.11
C ILE A 42 -12.20 -0.38 -4.87
N SER A 43 -12.83 -1.36 -4.22
CA SER A 43 -13.63 -1.15 -3.01
C SER A 43 -12.75 -0.90 -1.78
N THR A 44 -13.36 -0.47 -0.68
CA THR A 44 -12.66 -0.52 0.61
C THR A 44 -12.42 -1.96 1.06
N GLY A 45 -11.45 -2.15 1.96
CA GLY A 45 -11.04 -3.44 2.49
C GLY A 45 -9.52 -3.61 2.50
N ILE A 46 -9.11 -4.86 2.71
CA ILE A 46 -7.71 -5.26 2.87
C ILE A 46 -7.22 -5.93 1.59
N TYR A 47 -6.07 -5.48 1.14
CA TYR A 47 -5.39 -5.90 -0.07
C TYR A 47 -3.98 -6.37 0.24
N TYR A 48 -3.37 -7.05 -0.72
CA TYR A 48 -1.98 -7.49 -0.64
C TYR A 48 -1.25 -7.24 -1.95
N GLY A 49 0.07 -7.20 -1.88
CA GLY A 49 0.90 -7.00 -3.06
C GLY A 49 2.37 -6.82 -2.75
N TRP A 50 3.04 -6.09 -3.64
CA TRP A 50 4.46 -5.77 -3.55
C TRP A 50 4.68 -4.28 -3.31
N GLY A 51 5.71 -3.92 -2.55
CA GLY A 51 6.07 -2.54 -2.28
C GLY A 51 7.58 -2.32 -2.24
N ARG A 52 8.02 -1.14 -2.68
CA ARG A 52 9.43 -0.72 -2.73
C ARG A 52 9.55 0.72 -2.25
N VAL A 53 10.46 0.99 -1.33
CA VAL A 53 10.81 2.35 -0.90
C VAL A 53 12.01 2.84 -1.71
N ASN A 54 11.86 3.97 -2.41
CA ASN A 54 12.87 4.52 -3.31
C ASN A 54 13.46 3.45 -4.24
N ASN A 55 14.78 3.30 -4.20
CA ASN A 55 15.54 2.31 -4.94
C ASN A 55 15.93 1.08 -4.08
N GLY A 56 15.29 0.87 -2.93
CA GLY A 56 15.56 -0.26 -2.04
C GLY A 56 15.04 -1.60 -2.55
N ASP A 57 15.01 -2.59 -1.68
CA ASP A 57 14.48 -3.91 -1.98
C ASP A 57 12.95 -3.90 -2.11
N ILE A 58 12.43 -4.91 -2.82
CA ILE A 58 11.00 -5.11 -3.01
C ILE A 58 10.52 -6.10 -1.95
N HIS A 59 9.52 -5.68 -1.17
CA HIS A 59 8.96 -6.42 -0.05
C HIS A 59 7.50 -6.76 -0.31
N LYS A 60 7.03 -7.85 0.31
CA LYS A 60 5.60 -8.15 0.40
C LYS A 60 4.91 -7.06 1.23
N MET A 61 3.65 -6.78 0.96
CA MET A 61 2.87 -5.80 1.71
C MET A 61 1.41 -6.20 1.87
N VAL A 62 0.78 -5.61 2.87
CA VAL A 62 -0.67 -5.49 2.99
C VAL A 62 -1.06 -4.03 2.91
N MET A 63 -2.26 -3.76 2.40
CA MET A 63 -2.80 -2.42 2.27
C MET A 63 -4.24 -2.37 2.76
N SER A 64 -4.55 -1.41 3.61
CA SER A 64 -5.91 -1.05 3.96
C SER A 64 -6.37 0.10 3.07
N ILE A 65 -7.51 -0.07 2.41
CA ILE A 65 -8.24 1.01 1.75
C ILE A 65 -9.52 1.24 2.52
N GLY A 66 -9.71 2.44 3.06
CA GLY A 66 -10.87 2.76 3.91
C GLY A 66 -11.42 4.14 3.63
N TRP A 67 -12.48 4.54 4.33
CA TRP A 67 -13.00 5.91 4.30
C TRP A 67 -12.32 6.77 5.36
N ASN A 68 -11.95 8.00 4.99
CA ASN A 68 -11.34 8.95 5.90
C ASN A 68 -12.42 9.69 6.74
N PRO A 69 -12.50 9.48 8.07
CA PRO A 69 -13.52 10.09 8.91
C PRO A 69 -13.42 11.62 9.00
N TYR A 70 -12.21 12.17 8.84
CA TYR A 70 -11.99 13.63 8.91
C TYR A 70 -12.61 14.37 7.73
N TYR A 71 -12.76 13.69 6.60
CA TYR A 71 -13.49 14.20 5.44
C TYR A 71 -14.92 13.66 5.40
N LYS A 72 -15.59 13.47 6.54
CA LYS A 72 -16.98 12.99 6.59
C LYS A 72 -17.22 11.72 5.76
N ASN A 73 -16.20 10.86 5.64
CA ASN A 73 -16.21 9.64 4.82
C ASN A 73 -16.51 9.86 3.32
N ILE A 74 -16.21 11.03 2.75
CA ILE A 74 -16.33 11.27 1.29
C ILE A 74 -15.05 10.94 0.52
N LYS A 75 -13.91 10.86 1.21
CA LYS A 75 -12.61 10.52 0.61
C LYS A 75 -12.10 9.18 1.14
N LYS A 76 -11.49 8.39 0.26
CA LYS A 76 -10.78 7.17 0.68
C LYS A 76 -9.42 7.52 1.30
N SER A 77 -8.84 6.58 2.03
CA SER A 77 -7.44 6.56 2.46
C SER A 77 -6.78 5.25 2.00
N MET A 78 -5.46 5.27 1.82
CA MET A 78 -4.64 4.09 1.55
C MET A 78 -3.50 4.02 2.56
N GLU A 79 -3.46 2.93 3.32
CA GLU A 79 -2.45 2.68 4.35
C GLU A 79 -1.72 1.37 4.03
N THR A 80 -0.41 1.43 3.82
CA THR A 80 0.40 0.27 3.43
C THR A 80 1.33 -0.15 4.56
N HIS A 81 1.28 -1.42 4.93
CA HIS A 81 2.30 -2.05 5.78
C HIS A 81 3.21 -2.92 4.92
N LEU A 82 4.48 -2.51 4.81
CA LEU A 82 5.53 -3.34 4.22
C LEU A 82 5.93 -4.41 5.23
N ILE A 83 5.91 -5.68 4.83
CA ILE A 83 6.28 -6.84 5.65
C ILE A 83 7.80 -6.95 5.69
N HIS A 84 8.42 -5.93 6.29
CA HIS A 84 9.85 -5.78 6.46
C HIS A 84 10.15 -4.80 7.61
N LYS A 85 11.19 -5.09 8.38
CA LYS A 85 11.62 -4.21 9.48
C LYS A 85 12.66 -3.21 8.98
N PHE A 86 12.23 -1.98 8.76
CA PHE A 86 13.11 -0.87 8.45
C PHE A 86 13.84 -0.38 9.71
N LYS A 87 15.07 0.11 9.55
CA LYS A 87 15.86 0.70 10.64
C LYS A 87 15.35 2.09 11.04
N GLU A 88 14.80 2.82 10.08
CA GLU A 88 14.38 4.21 10.23
C GLU A 88 13.03 4.43 9.52
N ASP A 89 12.31 5.47 9.93
CA ASP A 89 11.11 5.91 9.25
C ASP A 89 11.48 6.49 7.87
N PHE A 90 10.62 6.30 6.87
CA PHE A 90 10.87 6.71 5.49
C PHE A 90 9.84 7.74 4.99
N TYR A 91 9.44 8.68 5.85
CA TYR A 91 8.57 9.80 5.46
C TYR A 91 9.22 10.65 4.35
N GLY A 92 8.39 11.13 3.42
CA GLY A 92 8.82 11.88 2.24
C GLY A 92 9.42 11.00 1.14
N GLN A 93 9.83 9.76 1.45
CA GLN A 93 10.39 8.85 0.46
C GLN A 93 9.31 8.30 -0.46
N MET A 94 9.68 7.99 -1.70
CA MET A 94 8.76 7.47 -2.69
C MET A 94 8.46 6.01 -2.40
N LEU A 95 7.19 5.70 -2.09
CA LEU A 95 6.71 4.33 -2.00
C LEU A 95 6.07 3.95 -3.34
N SER A 96 6.60 2.90 -3.96
CA SER A 96 6.01 2.27 -5.14
C SER A 96 5.30 1.00 -4.73
N VAL A 97 4.07 0.79 -5.18
CA VAL A 97 3.28 -0.41 -4.85
C VAL A 97 2.63 -1.01 -6.08
N VAL A 98 2.54 -2.34 -6.06
CA VAL A 98 1.74 -3.14 -6.97
C VAL A 98 0.75 -3.91 -6.13
N MET A 99 -0.50 -3.46 -6.13
CA MET A 99 -1.60 -4.12 -5.45
C MET A 99 -2.11 -5.26 -6.31
N VAL A 100 -1.98 -6.49 -5.81
CA VAL A 100 -2.15 -7.73 -6.58
C VAL A 100 -3.53 -8.32 -6.39
N GLY A 101 -4.01 -8.36 -5.14
CA GLY A 101 -5.25 -9.04 -4.81
C GLY A 101 -5.91 -8.52 -3.54
N TYR A 102 -7.14 -9.00 -3.32
CA TYR A 102 -7.99 -8.64 -2.21
C TYR A 102 -8.08 -9.79 -1.18
N ILE A 103 -8.05 -9.46 0.11
CA ILE A 103 -8.16 -10.41 1.22
C ILE A 103 -9.60 -10.43 1.75
N ARG A 104 -10.10 -9.29 2.24
CA ARG A 104 -11.37 -9.20 2.98
C ARG A 104 -11.89 -7.76 3.08
N PRO A 105 -13.18 -7.56 3.39
CA PRO A 105 -13.71 -6.22 3.64
C PRO A 105 -13.18 -5.63 4.95
N GLU A 106 -13.38 -4.32 5.12
CA GLU A 106 -13.23 -3.65 6.42
C GLU A 106 -14.16 -4.32 7.46
N ARG A 107 -13.69 -4.40 8.70
CA ARG A 107 -14.44 -5.01 9.81
C ARG A 107 -14.24 -4.14 11.05
N GLY A 108 -15.32 -3.96 11.82
CA GLY A 108 -15.21 -3.45 13.18
C GLY A 108 -14.66 -4.54 14.10
N PHE A 109 -13.88 -4.15 15.11
CA PHE A 109 -13.33 -5.05 16.11
C PHE A 109 -13.81 -4.62 17.49
N SER A 110 -14.18 -5.58 18.32
CA SER A 110 -14.68 -5.32 19.67
C SER A 110 -13.56 -5.12 20.69
N SER A 111 -12.33 -5.54 20.34
CA SER A 111 -11.13 -5.35 21.15
C SER A 111 -9.89 -5.07 20.30
N LEU A 112 -8.85 -4.54 20.96
CA LEU A 112 -7.54 -4.35 20.34
C LEU A 112 -6.88 -5.68 19.94
N GLU A 113 -7.08 -6.72 20.75
CA GLU A 113 -6.54 -8.06 20.50
C GLU A 113 -7.15 -8.69 19.23
N GLU A 114 -8.45 -8.54 19.03
CA GLU A 114 -9.13 -8.98 17.81
C GLU A 114 -8.59 -8.26 16.57
N LEU A 115 -8.37 -6.95 16.67
CA LEU A 115 -7.78 -6.15 15.59
C LEU A 115 -6.37 -6.66 15.25
N ILE A 116 -5.49 -6.82 16.25
CA ILE A 116 -4.13 -7.30 16.06
C ILE A 116 -4.13 -8.70 15.43
N THR A 117 -4.98 -9.60 15.93
CA THR A 117 -5.11 -10.97 15.42
C THR A 117 -5.54 -10.97 13.95
N ALA A 118 -6.53 -10.14 13.59
CA ALA A 118 -6.97 -10.03 12.21
C ALA A 118 -5.86 -9.51 11.29
N ILE A 119 -5.08 -8.51 11.72
CA ILE A 119 -3.98 -7.98 10.91
C ILE A 119 -2.88 -9.03 10.72
N HIS A 120 -2.52 -9.80 11.75
CA HIS A 120 -1.55 -10.88 11.60
C HIS A 120 -2.05 -11.96 10.63
N ASN A 121 -3.34 -12.32 10.68
CA ASN A 121 -3.93 -13.24 9.71
C ASN A 121 -3.88 -12.69 8.28
N ASP A 122 -4.12 -11.38 8.10
CA ASP A 122 -4.00 -10.73 6.80
C ASP A 122 -2.56 -10.77 6.27
N ILE A 123 -1.57 -10.56 7.14
CA ILE A 123 -0.14 -10.64 6.81
C ILE A 123 0.26 -12.05 6.37
N GLU A 124 -0.17 -13.08 7.11
CA GLU A 124 0.13 -14.48 6.76
C GLU A 124 -0.54 -14.90 5.46
N GLU A 125 -1.80 -14.51 5.23
CA GLU A 125 -2.48 -14.77 3.97
C GLU A 125 -1.81 -14.05 2.79
N ALA A 126 -1.40 -12.79 2.98
CA ALA A 126 -0.63 -12.06 1.98
C ALA A 126 0.68 -12.76 1.64
N LYS A 127 1.43 -13.21 2.66
CA LYS A 127 2.68 -13.97 2.46
C LYS A 127 2.44 -15.20 1.60
N ARG A 128 1.46 -16.02 1.97
CA ARG A 128 1.12 -17.26 1.27
C ARG A 128 0.67 -17.02 -0.17
N ARG A 129 -0.21 -16.03 -0.40
CA ARG A 129 -0.71 -15.72 -1.75
C ARG A 129 0.38 -15.14 -2.65
N LEU A 130 1.29 -14.33 -2.12
CA LEU A 130 2.38 -13.74 -2.91
C LEU A 130 3.47 -14.73 -3.30
N ASP A 131 3.48 -15.93 -2.71
CA ASP A 131 4.37 -17.03 -3.13
C ASP A 131 3.79 -17.86 -4.30
N LEU A 132 2.57 -17.56 -4.76
CA LEU A 132 2.02 -18.18 -5.96
C LEU A 132 2.78 -17.66 -7.21
N PRO A 133 3.11 -18.53 -8.19
CA PRO A 133 3.92 -18.16 -9.36
C PRO A 133 3.40 -16.95 -10.13
N GLU A 134 2.08 -16.82 -10.27
CA GLU A 134 1.42 -15.71 -10.96
C GLU A 134 1.59 -14.37 -10.25
N HIS A 135 1.89 -14.37 -8.95
CA HIS A 135 2.10 -13.17 -8.16
C HIS A 135 3.59 -12.85 -7.97
N ILE A 136 4.45 -13.86 -7.87
CA ILE A 136 5.91 -13.68 -7.76
C ILE A 136 6.44 -12.88 -8.95
N LYS A 137 5.99 -13.16 -10.17
CA LYS A 137 6.45 -12.45 -11.38
C LYS A 137 6.21 -10.93 -11.32
N LEU A 138 5.22 -10.46 -10.57
CA LEU A 138 4.93 -9.02 -10.41
C LEU A 138 5.98 -8.30 -9.57
N LYS A 139 6.77 -9.03 -8.76
CA LYS A 139 7.95 -8.48 -8.08
C LYS A 139 9.03 -8.04 -9.08
N GLU A 140 9.06 -8.64 -10.27
CA GLU A 140 10.07 -8.37 -11.30
C GLU A 140 9.60 -7.38 -12.36
N ASP A 141 8.39 -6.83 -12.22
CA ASP A 141 7.81 -5.90 -13.17
C ASP A 141 8.70 -4.67 -13.41
N ASN A 142 8.73 -4.18 -14.65
CA ASN A 142 9.50 -2.99 -15.04
C ASN A 142 9.09 -1.74 -14.25
N PHE A 143 7.88 -1.72 -13.70
CA PHE A 143 7.44 -0.74 -12.73
C PHE A 143 8.39 -0.62 -11.54
N PHE A 144 8.95 -1.71 -11.02
CA PHE A 144 9.94 -1.58 -9.94
C PHE A 144 11.33 -1.25 -10.46
N ARG A 145 11.66 -1.50 -11.73
CA ARG A 145 13.01 -1.30 -12.29
C ARG A 145 13.25 0.13 -12.79
N THR A 146 12.20 0.83 -13.19
CA THR A 146 12.32 2.20 -13.68
C THR A 146 12.76 3.12 -12.53
N SER A 147 13.91 3.79 -12.70
CA SER A 147 14.39 4.72 -11.67
C SER A 147 13.39 5.88 -11.51
N ILE A 148 13.19 6.33 -10.27
CA ILE A 148 12.30 7.45 -9.98
C ILE A 148 12.77 8.71 -10.74
N ALA A 149 14.09 8.88 -10.93
CA ALA A 149 14.69 9.96 -11.70
C ALA A 149 14.28 9.95 -13.19
N ALA A 150 14.16 8.77 -13.82
CA ALA A 150 13.73 8.66 -15.22
C ALA A 150 12.24 9.01 -15.41
N THR A 151 11.41 8.82 -14.38
CA THR A 151 9.97 9.14 -14.45
C THR A 151 9.71 10.64 -14.39
N ALA A 152 10.50 11.39 -13.60
CA ALA A 152 10.39 12.85 -13.50
C ALA A 152 10.80 13.56 -14.81
N ALA A 153 11.80 13.03 -15.53
CA ALA A 153 12.24 13.59 -16.82
C ALA A 153 11.18 13.47 -17.93
N ASN A 154 10.40 12.38 -17.95
CA ASN A 154 9.36 12.18 -18.97
C ASN A 154 8.11 13.05 -18.78
N GLN A 155 7.85 13.59 -17.58
CA GLN A 155 6.76 14.56 -17.39
C GLN A 155 7.12 15.96 -17.88
N ILE A 156 8.41 16.31 -17.97
CA ILE A 156 8.87 17.63 -18.46
C ILE A 156 8.88 17.68 -19.99
N LEU A 157 9.10 16.55 -20.67
CA LEU A 157 9.23 16.50 -22.13
C LEU A 157 7.90 16.43 -22.90
N ASN A 158 6.80 16.03 -22.25
CA ASN A 158 5.47 15.91 -22.90
C ASN A 158 4.52 17.08 -22.56
N GLY A 159 5.05 18.19 -22.03
CA GLY A 159 4.32 19.39 -21.64
C GLY A 159 4.37 20.54 -22.66
N HIS A 160 4.36 20.22 -23.96
CA HIS A 160 4.26 21.20 -25.05
C HIS A 160 3.07 20.88 -25.96
#